data_AF-A0A920TCZ5-F1
#
_entry.id   AF-A0A920TCZ5-F1
#
_cell.length_a   1.000
_cell.length_b   1.000
_cell.length_c   1.000
_cell.angle_alpha   90.00
_cell.angle_beta   90.00
_cell.angle_gamma   90.00
#
_symmetry.space_group_name_H-M   'P 1'
#
loop_
_entity.id
_entity.type
_entity.pdbx_description
1 polymer ?
#
loop_
_entity_poly.entity_id
_entity_poly.type
_entity_poly.pdbx_seq_one_letter_code
_entity_poly.pdbx_strand_id
1 'polypeptide(L)'
;MRFDQSSAGMTAQDIVNTWAENDLANLFYEYGEERRSRRIAAEVIKNRPIFDTDTLEKLVANVIHQRRGRIHPATRVFQALRIAVNLEIENIRQGLKEGALF
;
A
#
# COMPACT_ATOMS: atom_id res chain seq x y z
N MET A 1 -9.61 -12.10 0.06
CA MET A 1 -8.32 -12.72 -0.33
C MET A 1 -7.55 -12.99 0.96
N ARG A 2 -7.34 -14.24 1.36
CA ARG A 2 -6.54 -14.57 2.55
C ARG A 2 -5.25 -15.23 2.07
N PHE A 3 -4.17 -14.46 2.06
CA PHE A 3 -2.82 -15.01 2.09
C PHE A 3 -2.43 -15.13 3.57
N ASP A 4 -1.91 -16.29 3.91
CA ASP A 4 -1.23 -16.68 5.15
C ASP A 4 -0.99 -15.55 6.17
N GLN A 5 -1.67 -15.63 7.32
CA GLN A 5 -1.54 -14.69 8.45
C GLN A 5 -0.30 -14.98 9.32
N SER A 6 0.53 -15.95 8.93
CA SER A 6 1.70 -16.40 9.67
C SER A 6 3.01 -15.88 9.09
N SER A 7 2.95 -15.05 8.05
CA SER A 7 4.12 -14.44 7.43
C SER A 7 4.67 -13.34 8.33
N ALA A 8 5.89 -13.49 8.84
CA ALA A 8 6.62 -12.51 9.65
C ALA A 8 7.01 -11.21 8.91
N GLY A 9 6.20 -10.76 7.94
CA GLY A 9 6.43 -9.60 7.10
C GLY A 9 5.41 -8.50 7.32
N MET A 10 5.72 -7.29 6.83
CA MET A 10 4.82 -6.15 6.92
C MET A 10 3.51 -6.41 6.20
N THR A 11 2.40 -6.04 6.83
CA THR A 11 1.07 -6.05 6.22
C THR A 11 0.76 -4.75 5.50
N ALA A 12 -0.28 -4.73 4.67
CA ALA A 12 -0.77 -3.50 4.06
C ALA A 12 -1.19 -2.46 5.11
N GLN A 13 -1.75 -2.92 6.24
CA GLN A 13 -2.09 -2.05 7.37
C GLN A 13 -0.84 -1.42 7.98
N ASP A 14 0.25 -2.18 8.11
CA ASP A 14 1.52 -1.65 8.62
C ASP A 14 2.06 -0.60 7.66
N ILE A 15 2.11 -0.88 6.36
CA ILE A 15 2.57 0.06 5.33
C ILE A 15 1.80 1.39 5.42
N VAL A 16 0.46 1.35 5.37
CA VAL A 16 -0.34 2.60 5.35
C VAL A 16 -0.23 3.39 6.66
N ASN A 17 0.07 2.74 7.79
CA ASN A 17 0.17 3.39 9.09
C ASN A 17 1.59 3.80 9.49
N THR A 18 2.63 3.22 8.89
CA THR A 18 4.03 3.42 9.34
C THR A 18 4.95 4.07 8.31
N TRP A 19 4.75 3.85 7.00
CA TRP A 19 5.62 4.44 5.98
C TRP A 19 5.55 5.96 5.96
N ALA A 20 6.60 6.63 5.48
CA ALA A 20 6.57 8.07 5.32
C ALA A 20 5.64 8.49 4.17
N GLU A 21 5.20 9.76 4.18
CA GLU A 21 4.31 10.28 3.14
C GLU A 21 4.91 10.14 1.73
N ASN A 22 6.20 10.43 1.58
CA ASN A 22 6.91 10.32 0.31
C ASN A 22 6.95 8.88 -0.19
N ASP A 23 7.18 7.91 0.70
CA ASP A 23 7.23 6.50 0.33
C ASP A 23 5.86 6.00 -0.11
N LEU A 24 4.79 6.40 0.60
CA LEU A 24 3.42 6.13 0.17
C LEU A 24 3.08 6.78 -1.18
N ALA A 25 3.52 8.02 -1.38
CA ALA A 25 3.30 8.72 -2.65
C ALA A 25 4.03 8.03 -3.81
N ASN A 26 5.27 7.57 -3.60
CA ASN A 26 6.03 6.82 -4.59
C ASN A 26 5.36 5.46 -4.87
N LEU A 27 4.99 4.73 -3.82
CA LEU A 27 4.26 3.47 -3.92
C LEU A 27 2.98 3.59 -4.78
N PHE A 28 2.12 4.57 -4.47
CA PHE A 28 0.87 4.77 -5.20
C PHE A 28 1.10 5.27 -6.64
N TYR A 29 2.21 5.95 -6.89
CA TYR A 29 2.57 6.41 -8.23
C TYR A 29 3.11 5.26 -9.08
N GLU A 30 4.14 4.57 -8.60
CA GLU A 30 4.90 3.56 -9.35
C GLU A 30 4.08 2.29 -9.58
N TYR A 31 3.45 1.79 -8.51
CA TYR A 31 2.73 0.51 -8.56
C TYR A 31 1.22 0.67 -8.71
N GLY A 32 0.69 1.87 -8.44
CA GLY A 32 -0.73 2.20 -8.61
C GLY A 32 -1.01 3.00 -9.89
N GLU A 33 0.00 3.53 -10.57
CA GLU A 33 -0.16 4.44 -11.71
C GLU A 33 -1.09 5.63 -11.42
N GLU A 34 -1.12 6.09 -10.16
CA GLU A 34 -2.04 7.12 -9.71
C GLU A 34 -1.35 8.50 -9.70
N ARG A 35 -1.73 9.37 -10.63
CA ARG A 35 -1.14 10.71 -10.78
C ARG A 35 -1.41 11.61 -9.58
N ARG A 36 -2.46 11.33 -8.80
CA ARG A 36 -2.78 12.05 -7.56
C ARG A 36 -2.13 11.41 -6.33
N SER A 37 -1.15 10.54 -6.50
CA SER A 37 -0.47 9.80 -5.43
C SER A 37 -0.08 10.66 -4.23
N ARG A 38 0.54 11.83 -4.45
CA ARG A 38 0.92 12.76 -3.38
C ARG A 38 -0.27 13.22 -2.53
N ARG A 39 -1.39 13.55 -3.17
CA ARG A 39 -2.61 13.97 -2.44
C ARG A 39 -3.24 12.79 -1.69
N ILE A 40 -3.21 11.59 -2.28
CA ILE A 40 -3.71 10.38 -1.61
C ILE A 40 -2.85 10.08 -0.38
N ALA A 41 -1.53 10.11 -0.51
CA ALA A 41 -0.60 9.90 0.59
C ALA A 41 -0.83 10.91 1.72
N ALA A 42 -0.92 12.20 1.40
CA ALA A 42 -1.23 13.24 2.38
C ALA A 42 -2.55 12.97 3.13
N GLU A 43 -3.59 12.52 2.41
CA GLU A 43 -4.89 12.19 3.00
C GLU A 43 -4.81 10.95 3.90
N VAL A 44 -4.04 9.94 3.49
CA VAL A 44 -3.76 8.75 4.30
C VAL A 44 -3.07 9.15 5.60
N ILE A 45 -1.99 9.94 5.55
CA ILE A 45 -1.25 10.41 6.74
C ILE A 45 -2.19 11.14 7.71
N LYS A 46 -3.00 12.07 7.19
CA LYS A 46 -3.92 12.89 8.00
C LYS A 46 -4.97 12.08 8.75
N ASN A 47 -5.37 10.93 8.21
CA ASN A 47 -6.46 10.11 8.74
C ASN A 47 -5.96 8.81 9.39
N ARG A 48 -4.66 8.69 9.68
CA ARG A 48 -4.14 7.59 10.50
C ARG A 48 -4.73 7.64 11.92
N PRO A 49 -4.92 6.48 12.57
CA PRO A 49 -4.68 5.13 12.05
C PRO A 49 -5.83 4.60 11.17
N ILE A 50 -5.48 3.82 10.15
CA ILE A 50 -6.42 3.14 9.24
C ILE A 50 -6.46 1.65 9.59
N PHE A 51 -7.65 1.14 9.94
CA PHE A 51 -7.83 -0.25 10.38
C PHE A 51 -8.57 -1.14 9.37
N ASP A 52 -9.27 -0.54 8.42
CA ASP A 52 -10.09 -1.27 7.46
C ASP A 52 -9.95 -0.73 6.04
N THR A 53 -10.30 -1.58 5.08
CA THR A 53 -10.21 -1.28 3.66
C THR A 53 -11.21 -0.21 3.22
N ASP A 54 -12.39 -0.17 3.85
CA ASP A 54 -13.46 0.77 3.49
C ASP A 54 -13.06 2.22 3.80
N THR A 55 -12.35 2.42 4.91
CA THR A 55 -11.78 3.71 5.30
C THR A 55 -10.76 4.16 4.26
N LEU A 56 -9.82 3.30 3.87
CA LEU A 56 -8.84 3.64 2.84
C LEU A 56 -9.52 3.94 1.49
N GLU A 57 -10.51 3.16 1.09
CA GLU A 57 -11.28 3.39 -0.14
C GLU A 57 -11.95 4.77 -0.13
N LYS A 58 -12.63 5.13 0.97
CA LYS A 58 -13.30 6.43 1.12
C LYS A 58 -12.31 7.59 1.05
N LEU A 59 -11.15 7.48 1.70
CA LEU A 59 -10.11 8.52 1.63
C LEU A 59 -9.61 8.71 0.19
N VAL A 60 -9.35 7.62 -0.51
CA VAL A 60 -8.93 7.68 -1.94
C VAL A 60 -10.03 8.28 -2.81
N ALA A 61 -11.29 7.90 -2.59
CA ALA A 61 -12.44 8.43 -3.32
C ALA A 61 -12.63 9.94 -3.09
N ASN A 62 -12.45 10.41 -1.86
CA ASN A 62 -12.53 11.83 -1.50
C ASN A 62 -11.46 12.68 -2.21
N VAL A 63 -10.26 12.14 -2.43
CA VAL A 63 -9.23 12.83 -3.21
C VAL A 63 -9.59 12.87 -4.71
N ILE A 64 -10.35 11.88 -5.19
CA ILE A 64 -10.66 11.68 -6.60
C ILE A 64 -12.15 11.89 -6.88
N HIS A 65 -12.55 13.17 -6.83
CA HIS A 65 -13.90 13.67 -7.11
C HIS A 65 -14.49 13.29 -8.48
N GLN A 66 -13.66 12.87 -9.44
CA GLN A 66 -14.13 12.43 -10.76
C GLN A 66 -13.47 11.10 -11.11
N ARG A 67 -14.30 10.07 -11.33
CA ARG A 67 -13.87 8.77 -11.85
C ARG A 67 -13.32 8.97 -13.27
N ARG A 68 -12.01 9.18 -13.38
CA ARG A 68 -11.31 9.23 -14.66
C ARG A 68 -10.85 7.82 -15.02
N GLY A 69 -11.54 7.19 -15.96
CA GLY A 69 -11.20 5.86 -16.48
C GLY A 69 -12.11 4.74 -15.99
N ARG A 70 -11.87 3.52 -16.49
CA ARG A 70 -12.67 2.33 -16.17
C ARG A 70 -12.43 1.81 -14.75
N ILE A 71 -11.19 1.88 -14.28
CA ILE A 71 -10.76 1.28 -13.00
C ILE A 71 -10.99 2.28 -11.86
N HIS A 72 -11.50 1.80 -10.73
CA HIS A 72 -11.68 2.63 -9.54
C HIS A 72 -10.30 3.01 -8.96
N PRO A 73 -10.07 4.28 -8.55
CA PRO A 73 -8.76 4.67 -8.04
C PRO A 73 -8.33 3.91 -6.79
N ALA A 74 -9.27 3.53 -5.91
CA ALA A 74 -8.93 2.68 -4.77
C ALA A 74 -8.38 1.31 -5.21
N THR A 75 -8.86 0.74 -6.32
CA THR A 75 -8.33 -0.53 -6.86
C THR A 75 -6.85 -0.43 -7.20
N ARG A 76 -6.42 0.71 -7.75
CA ARG A 76 -5.01 0.99 -8.05
C ARG A 76 -4.16 1.10 -6.78
N VAL A 77 -4.68 1.80 -5.78
CA VAL A 77 -4.03 1.92 -4.46
C VAL A 77 -3.89 0.54 -3.79
N PHE A 78 -4.93 -0.28 -3.81
CA PHE A 78 -4.87 -1.65 -3.28
C PHE A 78 -3.91 -2.55 -4.07
N GLN A 79 -3.83 -2.37 -5.40
CA GLN A 79 -2.85 -3.08 -6.22
C GLN A 79 -1.42 -2.71 -5.81
N ALA A 80 -1.14 -1.43 -5.62
CA ALA A 80 0.16 -0.95 -5.15
C ALA A 80 0.53 -1.56 -3.80
N LEU A 81 -0.38 -1.51 -2.81
CA LEU A 81 -0.17 -2.09 -1.49
C LEU A 81 0.09 -3.60 -1.56
N ARG A 82 -0.64 -4.33 -2.39
CA ARG A 82 -0.41 -5.77 -2.58
C ARG A 82 0.97 -6.06 -3.15
N ILE A 83 1.45 -5.24 -4.08
CA ILE A 83 2.80 -5.38 -4.63
C ILE A 83 3.84 -5.13 -3.54
N ALA A 84 3.72 -4.05 -2.78
CA ALA A 84 4.66 -3.74 -1.70
C ALA A 84 4.73 -4.83 -0.63
N VAL A 85 3.58 -5.33 -0.17
CA VAL A 85 3.55 -6.46 0.79
C VAL A 85 4.28 -7.69 0.23
N ASN A 86 4.09 -8.01 -1.05
CA ASN A 86 4.77 -9.13 -1.68
C ASN A 86 6.28 -8.91 -1.81
N LEU A 87 6.74 -7.69 -2.10
CA LEU A 87 8.17 -7.36 -2.15
C LEU A 87 8.82 -7.49 -0.77
N GLU A 88 8.15 -7.05 0.29
CA GLU A 88 8.63 -7.22 1.67
C GLU A 88 8.76 -8.70 2.04
N ILE A 89 7.78 -9.52 1.65
CA ILE A 89 7.86 -10.98 1.86
C ILE A 89 9.05 -11.58 1.11
N GLU A 90 9.31 -11.15 -0.13
CA GLU A 90 10.42 -11.65 -0.92
C GLU A 90 11.78 -11.21 -0.34
N ASN A 91 11.90 -9.96 0.11
CA ASN A 91 13.11 -9.45 0.77
C ASN A 91 13.45 -10.28 2.03
N ILE A 92 12.45 -10.60 2.85
CA ILE A 92 12.62 -11.47 4.04
C ILE A 92 13.11 -12.86 3.62
N ARG A 93 12.50 -13.45 2.58
CA ARG A 93 12.91 -14.77 2.07
C ARG A 93 14.35 -14.78 1.56
N GLN A 94 14.80 -13.70 0.93
CA GLN A 94 16.19 -13.58 0.46
C GLN A 94 17.16 -13.46 1.64
N GLY A 95 16.88 -12.59 2.62
CA GLY A 95 17.72 -12.46 3.82
C GLY A 95 17.84 -13.75 4.63
N LEU A 96 16.78 -14.56 4.71
CA LEU A 96 16.83 -15.87 5.36
C LEU A 96 17.70 -16.89 4.61
N LYS A 97 17.70 -16.87 3.27
CA LYS A 97 18.56 -17.74 2.46
C LYS A 97 20.04 -17.38 2.61
N GLU A 98 20.36 -16.09 2.72
CA GLU A 98 21.74 -15.62 2.92
C GLU A 98 22.24 -15.91 4.34
N GLY A 99 21.39 -15.77 5.36
CA GLY A 99 21.74 -16.07 6.76
C GLY A 99 21.90 -17.57 7.06
N ALA A 100 21.28 -18.45 6.28
CA ALA A 100 21.39 -19.91 6.44
C ALA A 100 22.63 -20.53 5.74
N LEU A 101 23.46 -19.72 5.08
CA LEU A 101 24.69 -20.14 4.38
C LEU A 101 25.97 -19.95 5.21
N PHE A 102 25.87 -19.76 6.52
CA PHE A 102 26.98 -19.68 7.48
C PHE A 102 26.82 -20.72 8.59
#